data_AF-A0A8B3Y3G2-F1
#
_entry.id   AF-A0A8B3Y3G2-F1
#
_cell.length_a   1.000
_cell.length_b   1.000
_cell.length_c   1.000
_cell.angle_alpha   90.00
_cell.angle_beta   90.00
_cell.angle_gamma   90.00
#
_symmetry.space_group_name_H-M   'P 1'
#
loop_
_entity.id
_entity.type
_entity.pdbx_description
1 polymer ?
#
loop_
_entity_poly.entity_id
_entity_poly.type
_entity_poly.pdbx_seq_one_letter_code
_entity_poly.pdbx_strand_id
1 'polypeptide(L)'
;MNLDQWLYLQTALLFALHLLLYYKITDCTLRRRFAVTFIVTGLALLLWLPYVAIILNIQLLPLALFLIGLALFISRNKYRLKRKSPPHPLLRAPTMNLASHFPDDPVMQHLLQLLHEEIGLPKHKTIRLQTSLNFDLGCDGSEAKQLMEALEQEFALDLGDFDTYRYFNTPVFDVFLKRRAKGRGEKVPLTIGMLYLAIKTHSWDTQTLENLS
;
A
#
# COMPACT_ATOMS: atom_id res chain seq x y z
N MET A 1 47.19 -6.33 11.28
CA MET A 1 45.92 -5.58 11.15
C MET A 1 45.17 -5.80 12.44
N ASN A 2 44.92 -4.74 13.20
CA ASN A 2 44.30 -4.86 14.53
C ASN A 2 42.84 -5.30 14.43
N LEU A 3 42.34 -6.00 15.46
CA LEU A 3 40.94 -6.45 15.56
C LEU A 3 39.96 -5.30 15.31
N ASP A 4 40.27 -4.11 15.82
CA ASP A 4 39.47 -2.91 15.63
C ASP A 4 39.42 -2.46 14.18
N GLN A 5 40.56 -2.47 13.48
CA GLN A 5 40.63 -2.11 12.06
C GLN A 5 39.82 -3.09 11.19
N TRP A 6 39.77 -4.36 11.57
CA TRP A 6 38.96 -5.37 10.89
C TRP A 6 37.45 -5.15 11.11
N LEU A 7 37.05 -4.80 12.34
CA LEU A 7 35.66 -4.43 12.67
C LEU A 7 35.21 -3.16 11.91
N TYR A 8 36.08 -2.14 11.80
CA TYR A 8 35.77 -0.93 11.02
C TYR A 8 35.61 -1.22 9.52
N LEU A 9 36.46 -2.07 8.94
CA LEU A 9 36.36 -2.48 7.54
C LEU A 9 35.07 -3.26 7.27
N GLN A 10 34.69 -4.17 8.17
CA GLN A 10 33.46 -4.94 8.05
C GLN A 10 32.20 -4.07 8.14
N THR A 11 32.15 -3.17 9.12
CA THR A 11 31.01 -2.26 9.29
C THR A 11 30.88 -1.30 8.10
N ALA A 12 31.99 -0.78 7.58
CA ALA A 12 32.00 0.05 6.38
C ALA A 12 31.49 -0.71 5.13
N LEU A 13 31.92 -1.97 4.95
CA LEU A 13 31.47 -2.80 3.83
C LEU A 13 29.97 -3.11 3.90
N LEU A 14 29.47 -3.45 5.09
CA LEU A 14 28.04 -3.70 5.33
C LEU A 14 27.20 -2.44 5.09
N PHE A 15 27.70 -1.28 5.52
CA PHE A 15 27.04 0.00 5.29
C PHE A 15 26.99 0.37 3.79
N ALA A 16 28.09 0.15 3.06
CA ALA A 16 28.14 0.36 1.62
C ALA A 16 27.17 -0.57 0.86
N LEU A 17 27.12 -1.86 1.25
CA LEU A 17 26.19 -2.84 0.68
C LEU A 17 24.73 -2.47 0.99
N HIS A 18 24.46 -1.99 2.21
CA HIS A 18 23.14 -1.47 2.60
C HIS A 18 22.73 -0.28 1.74
N LEU A 19 23.61 0.71 1.53
CA LEU A 19 23.33 1.86 0.68
C LEU A 19 23.09 1.46 -0.78
N LEU A 20 23.86 0.49 -1.28
CA LEU A 20 23.74 0.01 -2.65
C LEU A 20 22.42 -0.75 -2.86
N LEU A 21 22.03 -1.61 -1.91
CA LEU A 21 20.72 -2.26 -1.89
C LEU A 21 19.59 -1.23 -1.77
N TYR A 22 19.76 -0.21 -0.93
CA TYR A 22 18.78 0.85 -0.72
C TYR A 22 18.54 1.68 -1.99
N TYR A 23 19.60 2.00 -2.73
CA TYR A 23 19.49 2.81 -3.95
C TYR A 23 19.04 2.00 -5.16
N LYS A 24 19.42 0.72 -5.24
CA LYS A 24 19.15 -0.15 -6.40
C LYS A 24 17.77 -0.83 -6.35
N ILE A 25 17.21 -1.04 -5.16
CA ILE A 25 15.91 -1.70 -4.99
C ILE A 25 14.80 -0.64 -4.94
N THR A 26 14.45 -0.11 -6.10
CA THR A 26 13.32 0.83 -6.28
C THR A 26 11.98 0.10 -6.45
N ASP A 27 12.03 -1.18 -6.82
CA ASP A 27 10.84 -1.99 -7.13
C ASP A 27 10.15 -2.51 -5.85
N CYS A 28 8.86 -2.17 -5.69
CA CYS A 28 8.07 -2.36 -4.48
C CYS A 28 7.91 -3.84 -4.09
N THR A 29 7.77 -4.72 -5.07
CA THR A 29 7.56 -6.15 -4.84
C THR A 29 8.84 -6.84 -4.38
N LEU A 30 9.97 -6.48 -5.02
CA LEU A 30 11.30 -6.97 -4.70
C LEU A 30 11.72 -6.50 -3.29
N ARG A 31 11.51 -5.23 -2.96
CA ARG A 31 11.84 -4.66 -1.65
C ARG A 31 11.10 -5.37 -0.52
N ARG A 32 9.83 -5.70 -0.71
CA ARG A 32 9.04 -6.47 0.26
C ARG A 32 9.64 -7.85 0.50
N ARG A 33 10.00 -8.57 -0.56
CA ARG A 33 10.60 -9.90 -0.45
C ARG A 33 11.95 -9.84 0.28
N PHE A 34 12.81 -8.91 -0.12
CA PHE A 34 14.12 -8.72 0.53
C PHE A 34 14.02 -8.30 2.00
N ALA A 35 13.13 -7.37 2.35
CA ALA A 35 12.92 -6.96 3.73
C ALA A 35 12.47 -8.13 4.61
N VAL A 36 11.51 -8.93 4.14
CA VAL A 36 11.03 -10.11 4.86
C VAL A 36 12.15 -11.16 5.00
N THR A 37 12.90 -11.43 3.93
CA THR A 37 14.01 -12.39 4.01
C THR A 37 15.08 -11.93 4.98
N PHE A 38 15.46 -10.66 4.99
CA PHE A 38 16.46 -10.15 5.93
C PHE A 38 15.98 -10.14 7.37
N ILE A 39 14.70 -9.81 7.63
CA ILE A 39 14.12 -9.89 8.98
C ILE A 39 14.12 -11.33 9.49
N VAL A 40 13.60 -12.27 8.69
CA VAL A 40 13.51 -13.69 9.08
C VAL A 40 14.89 -14.29 9.24
N THR A 41 15.80 -14.03 8.30
CA THR A 41 17.17 -14.58 8.35
C THR A 41 17.97 -13.96 9.50
N GLY A 42 17.87 -12.65 9.72
CA GLY A 42 18.51 -11.97 10.86
C GLY A 42 18.01 -12.50 12.20
N LEU A 43 16.69 -12.67 12.35
CA LEU A 43 16.07 -13.18 13.57
C LEU A 43 16.40 -14.66 13.82
N ALA A 44 16.41 -15.48 12.77
CA ALA A 44 16.84 -16.89 12.86
C ALA A 44 18.32 -17.00 13.24
N LEU A 45 19.19 -16.18 12.64
CA LEU A 45 20.61 -16.10 12.99
C LEU A 45 20.78 -15.64 14.45
N LEU A 46 20.04 -14.63 14.92
CA LEU A 46 20.04 -14.19 16.32
C LEU A 46 19.66 -15.31 17.30
N LEU A 47 18.73 -16.19 16.92
CA LEU A 47 18.27 -17.32 17.74
C LEU A 47 19.21 -18.54 17.67
N TRP A 48 19.86 -18.79 16.51
CA TRP A 48 20.73 -19.95 16.28
C TRP A 48 22.21 -19.70 16.61
N LEU A 49 22.69 -18.45 16.61
CA LEU A 49 24.11 -18.14 16.83
C LEU A 49 24.65 -18.08 18.27
N PRO A 50 23.91 -18.19 19.39
CA PRO A 50 24.58 -18.17 20.68
C PRO A 50 25.54 -19.38 20.85
N TYR A 51 25.41 -20.42 20.02
CA TYR A 51 26.27 -21.61 20.06
C TYR A 51 27.57 -21.51 19.23
N VAL A 52 27.67 -20.58 18.28
CA VAL A 52 28.87 -20.42 17.41
C VAL A 52 29.57 -19.07 17.65
N ALA A 53 28.86 -18.06 18.17
CA ALA A 53 29.39 -16.71 18.38
C ALA A 53 30.48 -16.60 19.46
N ILE A 54 30.56 -17.56 20.40
CA ILE A 54 31.60 -17.60 21.43
C ILE A 54 32.99 -17.91 20.81
N ILE A 55 33.05 -18.55 19.64
CA ILE A 55 34.32 -18.99 19.03
C ILE A 55 34.88 -17.99 18.01
N LEU A 56 34.05 -17.12 17.41
CA LEU A 56 34.46 -16.28 16.27
C LEU A 56 34.39 -14.75 16.48
N ASN A 57 33.86 -14.26 17.61
CA ASN A 57 33.78 -12.80 17.90
C ASN A 57 33.06 -11.98 16.79
N ILE A 58 32.02 -12.53 16.15
CA ILE A 58 31.21 -11.87 15.10
C ILE A 58 29.79 -11.63 15.65
N GLN A 59 29.68 -10.88 16.75
CA GLN A 59 28.40 -10.69 17.45
C GLN A 59 27.49 -9.64 16.78
N LEU A 60 28.04 -8.75 15.94
CA LEU A 60 27.28 -7.63 15.35
C LEU A 60 26.51 -7.95 14.07
N LEU A 61 26.92 -8.98 13.32
CA LEU A 61 26.45 -9.20 11.94
C LEU A 61 24.95 -9.60 11.88
N PRO A 62 24.43 -10.48 12.76
CA PRO A 62 23.00 -10.80 12.79
C PRO A 62 22.11 -9.61 13.17
N LEU A 63 22.58 -8.80 14.14
CA LEU A 63 21.88 -7.58 14.57
C LEU A 63 21.82 -6.55 13.45
N ALA A 64 22.93 -6.35 12.72
CA ALA A 64 22.98 -5.45 11.58
C ALA A 64 22.01 -5.87 10.47
N LEU A 65 21.95 -7.16 10.12
CA LEU A 65 20.99 -7.69 9.13
C LEU A 65 19.54 -7.47 9.56
N PHE A 66 19.22 -7.67 10.84
CA PHE A 66 17.90 -7.43 11.39
C PHE A 66 17.51 -5.95 11.32
N LEU A 67 18.40 -5.04 11.75
CA LEU A 67 18.16 -3.59 11.71
C LEU A 67 18.05 -3.06 10.27
N ILE A 68 18.84 -3.59 9.33
CA ILE A 68 18.72 -3.31 7.90
C ILE A 68 17.35 -3.74 7.35
N GLY A 69 16.91 -4.95 7.70
CA GLY A 69 15.58 -5.45 7.33
C GLY A 69 14.45 -4.56 7.88
N LEU A 70 14.56 -4.15 9.14
CA LEU A 70 13.61 -3.25 9.80
C LEU A 70 13.59 -1.86 9.16
N ALA A 71 14.76 -1.29 8.85
CA ALA A 71 14.88 0.01 8.19
C ALA A 71 14.28 0.00 6.78
N LEU A 72 14.51 -1.06 5.99
CA LEU A 72 13.88 -1.23 4.67
C LEU A 72 12.36 -1.38 4.77
N PHE A 73 11.87 -2.07 5.80
CA PHE A 73 10.44 -2.27 6.04
C PHE A 73 9.73 -0.96 6.44
N ILE A 74 10.29 -0.19 7.38
CA ILE A 74 9.73 1.09 7.84
C ILE A 74 9.84 2.16 6.74
N SER A 75 10.99 2.22 6.06
CA SER A 75 11.22 3.17 4.97
C SER A 75 10.24 3.00 3.81
N ARG A 76 9.65 1.81 3.62
CA ARG A 76 8.55 1.59 2.66
C ARG A 76 7.43 2.60 2.81
N ASN A 77 7.03 2.91 4.05
CA ASN A 77 5.94 3.86 4.32
C ASN A 77 6.32 5.28 3.87
N LYS A 78 7.59 5.65 4.06
CA LYS A 78 8.12 6.98 3.70
C LYS A 78 8.25 7.21 2.20
N TYR A 79 8.48 6.15 1.42
CA TYR A 79 8.53 6.23 -0.05
C TYR A 79 7.16 6.12 -0.72
N ARG A 80 6.18 5.43 -0.10
CA ARG A 80 4.77 5.52 -0.50
C ARG A 80 4.22 6.94 -0.33
N LEU A 81 4.57 7.61 0.78
CA LEU A 81 4.25 9.04 1.03
C LEU A 81 4.92 10.00 0.04
N LYS A 82 5.96 9.57 -0.66
CA LYS A 82 6.63 10.35 -1.70
C LYS A 82 6.13 9.92 -3.07
N ARG A 83 4.80 9.94 -3.26
CA ARG A 83 4.22 10.12 -4.59
C ARG A 83 4.71 11.48 -5.08
N LYS A 84 5.86 11.51 -5.75
CA LYS A 84 6.21 12.59 -6.65
C LYS A 84 5.29 12.45 -7.86
N SER A 85 4.00 12.66 -7.68
CA SER A 85 3.22 13.19 -8.79
C SER A 85 3.62 14.65 -8.86
N PRO A 86 4.40 15.09 -9.87
CA PRO A 86 4.36 16.50 -10.18
C PRO A 86 2.88 16.86 -10.38
N PRO A 87 2.41 18.05 -9.97
CA PRO A 87 1.13 18.54 -10.46
C PRO A 87 1.30 18.59 -11.97
N HIS A 88 0.77 17.59 -12.70
CA HIS A 88 0.83 17.63 -14.14
C HIS A 88 0.06 18.89 -14.54
N PRO A 89 0.68 19.87 -15.21
CA PRO A 89 0.13 21.22 -15.35
C PRO A 89 -1.11 21.30 -16.23
N LEU A 90 -1.63 20.16 -16.69
CA LEU A 90 -2.75 20.05 -17.58
C LEU A 90 -3.61 18.90 -17.09
N LEU A 91 -4.75 19.26 -16.52
CA LEU A 91 -5.97 18.48 -16.39
C LEU A 91 -6.34 17.89 -17.76
N ARG A 92 -5.59 16.91 -18.23
CA ARG A 92 -6.07 16.02 -19.27
C ARG A 92 -6.98 15.08 -18.53
N ALA A 93 -8.27 15.47 -18.46
CA ALA A 93 -9.33 14.56 -18.07
C ALA A 93 -9.00 13.21 -18.70
N PRO A 94 -8.88 12.13 -17.90
CA PRO A 94 -8.60 10.82 -18.47
C PRO A 94 -9.60 10.63 -19.61
N THR A 95 -9.13 10.25 -20.80
CA THR A 95 -9.96 10.12 -22.00
C THR A 95 -10.93 8.95 -21.80
N MET A 96 -11.92 9.21 -20.96
CA MET A 96 -12.92 8.32 -20.45
C MET A 96 -14.26 8.90 -20.82
N ASN A 97 -15.17 8.02 -21.20
CA ASN A 97 -16.54 8.41 -21.45
C ASN A 97 -17.22 8.64 -20.10
N LEU A 98 -17.28 9.88 -19.62
CA LEU A 98 -18.06 10.26 -18.44
C LEU A 98 -19.53 10.44 -18.84
N ALA A 99 -20.46 10.10 -17.95
CA ALA A 99 -21.87 10.40 -18.15
C ALA A 99 -22.14 11.91 -18.11
N SER A 100 -23.19 12.37 -18.79
CA SER A 100 -23.55 13.79 -18.93
C SER A 100 -23.83 14.55 -17.63
N HIS A 101 -24.07 13.84 -16.53
CA HIS A 101 -24.37 14.42 -15.20
C HIS A 101 -23.21 14.26 -14.21
N PHE A 102 -21.99 14.03 -14.68
CA PHE A 102 -20.84 13.96 -13.80
C PHE A 102 -20.51 15.37 -13.23
N PRO A 103 -20.20 15.47 -11.93
CA PRO A 103 -19.71 16.72 -11.35
C PRO A 103 -18.37 17.15 -11.97
N ASP A 104 -18.29 18.39 -12.45
CA ASP A 104 -17.09 18.97 -13.07
C ASP A 104 -16.20 19.74 -12.07
N ASP A 105 -16.22 19.36 -10.80
CA ASP A 105 -15.44 20.02 -9.76
C ASP A 105 -14.02 19.42 -9.61
N PRO A 106 -13.05 20.17 -9.06
CA PRO A 106 -11.67 19.70 -8.97
C PRO A 106 -11.51 18.47 -8.07
N VAL A 107 -12.39 18.26 -7.10
CA VAL A 107 -12.36 17.07 -6.22
C VAL A 107 -12.72 15.84 -7.03
N MET A 108 -13.78 15.92 -7.85
CA MET A 108 -14.16 14.81 -8.72
C MET A 108 -13.07 14.46 -9.74
N GLN A 109 -12.46 15.46 -10.36
CA GLN A 109 -11.36 15.23 -11.30
C GLN A 109 -10.17 14.55 -10.64
N HIS A 110 -9.81 14.97 -9.42
CA HIS A 110 -8.73 14.35 -8.65
C HIS A 110 -9.08 12.92 -8.24
N LEU A 111 -10.33 12.67 -7.80
CA LEU A 111 -10.80 11.32 -7.50
C LEU A 111 -10.73 10.39 -8.72
N LEU A 112 -11.19 10.86 -9.89
CA LEU A 112 -11.11 10.08 -11.13
C LEU A 112 -9.67 9.80 -11.55
N GLN A 113 -8.76 10.74 -11.34
CA GLN A 113 -7.34 10.52 -11.58
C GLN A 113 -6.79 9.43 -10.64
N LEU A 114 -7.07 9.52 -9.34
CA LEU A 114 -6.62 8.51 -8.38
C LEU A 114 -7.17 7.12 -8.73
N LEU A 115 -8.47 7.04 -9.06
CA LEU A 115 -9.11 5.80 -9.50
C LEU A 115 -8.49 5.25 -10.79
N HIS A 116 -8.12 6.10 -11.74
CA HIS A 116 -7.44 5.69 -12.96
C HIS A 116 -6.04 5.14 -12.68
N GLU A 117 -5.31 5.73 -11.74
CA GLU A 117 -3.95 5.29 -11.37
C GLU A 117 -3.95 3.99 -10.56
N GLU A 118 -4.88 3.82 -9.63
CA GLU A 118 -4.91 2.67 -8.71
C GLU A 118 -5.63 1.44 -9.28
N ILE A 119 -6.75 1.62 -9.98
CA ILE A 119 -7.59 0.52 -10.49
C ILE A 119 -7.50 0.40 -12.02
N GLY A 120 -7.29 1.50 -12.72
CA GLY A 120 -7.31 1.52 -14.19
C GLY A 120 -8.73 1.60 -14.75
N LEU A 121 -9.22 2.82 -14.93
CA LEU A 121 -10.57 3.03 -15.44
C LEU A 121 -10.71 2.66 -16.93
N PRO A 122 -11.81 2.00 -17.34
CA PRO A 122 -12.03 1.58 -18.72
C PRO A 122 -12.25 2.80 -19.64
N LYS A 123 -11.53 2.85 -20.75
CA LYS A 123 -11.61 3.95 -21.73
C LYS A 123 -12.88 3.92 -22.57
N HIS A 124 -13.45 2.73 -22.78
CA HIS A 124 -14.56 2.48 -23.71
C HIS A 124 -15.92 2.27 -23.01
N LYS A 125 -15.95 2.16 -21.68
CA LYS A 125 -17.20 2.06 -20.91
C LYS A 125 -17.58 3.43 -20.36
N THR A 126 -18.87 3.77 -20.40
CA THR A 126 -19.34 5.01 -19.77
C THR A 126 -19.29 4.87 -18.25
N ILE A 127 -18.56 5.77 -17.58
CA ILE A 127 -18.45 5.82 -16.13
C ILE A 127 -19.55 6.72 -15.57
N ARG A 128 -20.26 6.20 -14.57
CA ARG A 128 -21.36 6.86 -13.85
C ARG A 128 -21.01 6.94 -12.36
N LEU A 129 -21.68 7.81 -11.61
CA LEU A 129 -21.50 7.86 -10.16
C LEU A 129 -21.89 6.54 -9.50
N GLN A 130 -22.88 5.83 -10.06
CA GLN A 130 -23.31 4.52 -9.60
C GLN A 130 -22.37 3.38 -10.02
N THR A 131 -21.34 3.66 -10.83
CA THR A 131 -20.38 2.64 -11.23
C THR A 131 -19.70 2.09 -9.98
N SER A 132 -19.84 0.79 -9.80
CA SER A 132 -19.35 0.06 -8.64
C SER A 132 -17.88 -0.34 -8.83
N LEU A 133 -17.02 -0.02 -7.88
CA LEU A 133 -15.61 -0.40 -7.95
C LEU A 133 -15.44 -1.92 -7.89
N ASN A 134 -16.18 -2.57 -6.99
CA ASN A 134 -16.10 -4.01 -6.77
C ASN A 134 -16.77 -4.85 -7.87
N PHE A 135 -17.92 -4.43 -8.40
CA PHE A 135 -18.66 -5.22 -9.40
C PHE A 135 -18.42 -4.75 -10.84
N ASP A 136 -18.45 -3.44 -11.12
CA ASP A 136 -18.31 -2.93 -12.50
C ASP A 136 -16.86 -2.85 -12.96
N LEU A 137 -15.94 -2.52 -12.04
CA LEU A 137 -14.52 -2.36 -12.34
C LEU A 137 -13.69 -3.58 -11.91
N GLY A 138 -14.30 -4.50 -11.15
CA GLY A 138 -13.63 -5.74 -10.71
C GLY A 138 -12.50 -5.52 -9.71
N CYS A 139 -12.48 -4.38 -9.01
CA CYS A 139 -11.46 -4.05 -8.03
C CYS A 139 -11.45 -5.10 -6.89
N ASP A 140 -10.28 -5.73 -6.70
CA ASP A 140 -10.11 -6.77 -5.70
C ASP A 140 -9.78 -6.20 -4.31
N GLY A 141 -9.83 -7.02 -3.26
CA GLY A 141 -9.55 -6.55 -1.90
C GLY A 141 -8.12 -6.04 -1.67
N SER A 142 -7.17 -6.42 -2.51
CA SER A 142 -5.78 -5.97 -2.41
C SER A 142 -5.56 -4.61 -3.07
N GLU A 143 -6.19 -4.37 -4.22
CA GLU A 143 -6.25 -3.09 -4.92
C GLU A 143 -7.08 -2.08 -4.11
N ALA A 144 -8.25 -2.50 -3.63
CA ALA A 144 -9.13 -1.69 -2.80
C ALA A 144 -8.42 -1.16 -1.55
N LYS A 145 -7.63 -2.01 -0.88
CA LYS A 145 -6.87 -1.57 0.28
C LYS A 145 -5.89 -0.44 -0.07
N GLN A 146 -5.25 -0.51 -1.23
CA GLN A 146 -4.31 0.52 -1.67
C GLN A 146 -5.04 1.80 -2.03
N LEU A 147 -6.17 1.69 -2.73
CA LEU A 147 -7.02 2.83 -3.03
C LEU A 147 -7.51 3.55 -1.76
N MET A 148 -8.03 2.81 -0.76
CA MET A 148 -8.55 3.42 0.47
C MET A 148 -7.45 4.08 1.30
N GLU A 149 -6.25 3.50 1.34
CA GLU A 149 -5.07 4.14 1.96
C GLU A 149 -4.68 5.43 1.23
N ALA A 150 -4.76 5.46 -0.09
CA ALA A 150 -4.48 6.66 -0.87
C ALA A 150 -5.56 7.74 -0.69
N LEU A 151 -6.82 7.35 -0.59
CA LEU A 151 -7.94 8.26 -0.30
C LEU A 151 -7.79 8.97 1.05
N GLU A 152 -7.46 8.22 2.10
CA GLU A 152 -7.18 8.76 3.44
C GLU A 152 -6.03 9.78 3.40
N GLN A 153 -4.97 9.50 2.63
CA GLN A 153 -3.79 10.36 2.55
C GLN A 153 -3.96 11.59 1.66
N GLU A 154 -4.51 11.43 0.45
CA GLU A 154 -4.59 12.50 -0.55
C GLU A 154 -5.75 13.46 -0.29
N PHE A 155 -6.84 12.98 0.31
CA PHE A 155 -8.04 13.79 0.60
C PHE A 155 -8.24 14.08 2.09
N ALA A 156 -7.35 13.60 2.96
CA ALA A 156 -7.52 13.65 4.42
C ALA A 156 -8.88 13.07 4.85
N LEU A 157 -9.30 11.98 4.21
CA LEU A 157 -10.57 11.32 4.46
C LEU A 157 -10.50 10.50 5.75
N ASP A 158 -11.35 10.80 6.72
CA ASP A 158 -11.52 9.93 7.89
C ASP A 158 -12.34 8.69 7.51
N LEU A 159 -11.72 7.52 7.60
CA LEU A 159 -12.35 6.24 7.26
C LEU A 159 -13.34 5.75 8.32
N GLY A 160 -13.39 6.34 9.53
CA GLY A 160 -14.45 6.12 10.51
C GLY A 160 -14.84 4.64 10.71
N ASP A 161 -16.05 4.28 10.25
CA ASP A 161 -16.65 2.95 10.36
C ASP A 161 -16.45 2.04 9.13
N PHE A 162 -15.59 2.43 8.19
CA PHE A 162 -15.35 1.70 6.95
C PHE A 162 -14.90 0.26 7.18
N ASP A 163 -15.68 -0.70 6.66
CA ASP A 163 -15.34 -2.11 6.66
C ASP A 163 -14.99 -2.59 5.24
N THR A 164 -13.70 -2.82 4.98
CA THR A 164 -13.22 -3.33 3.68
C THR A 164 -13.94 -4.61 3.26
N TYR A 165 -14.25 -5.50 4.20
CA TYR A 165 -14.88 -6.77 3.86
C TYR A 165 -16.38 -6.65 3.59
N ARG A 166 -17.01 -5.50 3.84
CA ARG A 166 -18.41 -5.23 3.47
C ARG A 166 -18.54 -5.06 1.96
N TYR A 167 -17.58 -4.37 1.36
CA TYR A 167 -17.58 -4.03 -0.06
C TYR A 167 -16.73 -4.97 -0.91
N PHE A 168 -15.54 -5.35 -0.43
CA PHE A 168 -14.57 -6.09 -1.24
C PHE A 168 -14.43 -7.56 -0.82
N ASN A 169 -14.02 -8.37 -1.80
CA ASN A 169 -13.70 -9.77 -1.56
C ASN A 169 -12.34 -9.91 -0.89
N THR A 170 -12.20 -10.95 -0.08
CA THR A 170 -10.93 -11.28 0.55
C THR A 170 -9.93 -11.76 -0.50
N PRO A 171 -8.63 -11.42 -0.38
CA PRO A 171 -7.60 -12.00 -1.22
C PRO A 171 -7.64 -13.53 -1.15
N VAL A 172 -7.61 -14.21 -2.29
CA VAL A 172 -7.85 -15.66 -2.42
C VAL A 172 -6.93 -16.52 -1.53
N PHE A 173 -5.74 -16.03 -1.21
CA PHE A 173 -4.69 -16.76 -0.49
C PHE A 173 -4.73 -16.66 1.04
N ASP A 174 -5.71 -15.97 1.63
CA ASP A 174 -5.70 -15.75 3.08
C ASP A 174 -6.74 -16.64 3.80
N VAL A 175 -6.28 -17.82 4.21
CA VAL A 175 -7.09 -18.87 4.87
C VAL A 175 -7.73 -18.36 6.17
N PHE A 176 -7.06 -17.45 6.89
CA PHE A 176 -7.59 -16.86 8.10
C PHE A 176 -8.67 -15.81 7.81
N LEU A 177 -8.55 -15.08 6.69
CA LEU A 177 -9.55 -14.08 6.29
C LEU A 177 -10.83 -14.72 5.75
N LYS A 178 -10.76 -15.89 5.09
CA LYS A 178 -11.95 -16.65 4.67
C LYS A 178 -12.88 -16.96 5.86
N ARG A 179 -12.32 -17.25 7.04
CA ARG A 179 -13.12 -17.50 8.26
C ARG A 179 -13.80 -16.23 8.77
N ARG A 180 -13.16 -15.07 8.63
CA ARG A 180 -13.69 -13.75 9.06
C ARG A 180 -14.74 -13.19 8.11
N ALA A 181 -14.64 -13.51 6.82
CA ALA A 181 -15.63 -13.16 5.80
C ALA A 181 -16.86 -14.07 5.81
N LYS A 182 -16.75 -15.29 6.37
CA LYS A 182 -17.85 -16.25 6.48
C LYS A 182 -18.90 -15.73 7.47
N GLY A 183 -20.08 -15.38 6.96
CA GLY A 183 -21.21 -14.88 7.76
C GLY A 183 -21.52 -13.38 7.60
N ARG A 184 -20.78 -12.65 6.76
CA ARG A 184 -21.00 -11.20 6.53
C ARG A 184 -22.03 -10.84 5.45
N GLY A 185 -22.80 -11.82 4.97
CA GLY A 185 -23.84 -11.59 3.95
C GLY A 185 -23.31 -11.31 2.55
N GLU A 186 -24.19 -10.84 1.66
CA GLU A 186 -23.86 -10.43 0.30
C GLU A 186 -23.06 -9.13 0.30
N LYS A 187 -22.21 -8.94 -0.72
CA LYS A 187 -21.37 -7.75 -0.85
C LYS A 187 -22.19 -6.57 -1.34
N VAL A 188 -22.00 -5.43 -0.69
CA VAL A 188 -22.63 -4.16 -1.10
C VAL A 188 -21.78 -3.49 -2.18
N PRO A 189 -22.37 -2.93 -3.24
CA PRO A 189 -21.62 -2.17 -4.24
C PRO A 189 -21.04 -0.90 -3.63
N LEU A 190 -19.72 -0.71 -3.71
CA LEU A 190 -19.08 0.56 -3.38
C LEU A 190 -18.98 1.39 -4.65
N THR A 191 -19.69 2.51 -4.72
CA THR A 191 -19.82 3.32 -5.93
C THR A 191 -18.89 4.55 -5.91
N ILE A 192 -18.58 5.09 -7.10
CA ILE A 192 -17.81 6.34 -7.22
C ILE A 192 -18.51 7.50 -6.50
N GLY A 193 -19.85 7.53 -6.53
CA GLY A 193 -20.68 8.52 -5.83
C GLY A 193 -20.48 8.49 -4.32
N MET A 194 -20.38 7.29 -3.72
CA MET A 194 -20.10 7.14 -2.28
C MET A 194 -18.72 7.72 -1.93
N LEU A 195 -17.68 7.41 -2.73
CA LEU A 195 -16.34 7.96 -2.51
C LEU A 195 -16.35 9.49 -2.62
N TYR A 196 -17.00 10.02 -3.66
CA TYR A 196 -17.09 11.45 -3.88
C TYR A 196 -17.76 12.15 -2.70
N LEU A 197 -18.89 11.62 -2.22
CA LEU A 197 -19.55 12.23 -1.08
C LEU A 197 -18.70 12.13 0.20
N ALA A 198 -18.09 10.98 0.47
CA ALA A 198 -17.22 10.79 1.63
C ALA A 198 -16.07 11.80 1.65
N ILE A 199 -15.47 12.07 0.48
CA ILE A 199 -14.44 13.10 0.34
C ILE A 199 -15.01 14.49 0.61
N LYS A 200 -16.20 14.80 0.08
CA LYS A 200 -16.84 16.11 0.28
C LYS A 200 -17.21 16.36 1.73
N THR A 201 -17.55 15.32 2.49
CA THR A 201 -17.81 15.36 3.93
C THR A 201 -16.55 15.19 4.78
N HIS A 202 -15.41 14.86 4.16
CA HIS A 202 -14.16 14.45 4.81
C HIS A 202 -14.32 13.31 5.84
N SER A 203 -15.40 12.54 5.74
CA SER A 203 -15.74 11.49 6.69
C SER A 203 -16.55 10.40 6.03
N TRP A 204 -16.17 9.16 6.34
CA TRP A 204 -16.90 7.96 5.94
C TRP A 204 -17.97 7.61 6.97
N ASP A 205 -19.23 7.71 6.56
CA ASP A 205 -20.38 7.23 7.31
C ASP A 205 -21.14 6.21 6.45
N THR A 206 -20.96 4.93 6.79
CA THR A 206 -21.51 3.82 6.00
C THR A 206 -23.02 3.92 5.84
N GLN A 207 -23.76 4.35 6.86
CA GLN A 207 -25.22 4.38 6.79
C GLN A 207 -25.71 5.48 5.82
N THR A 208 -25.13 6.67 5.87
CA THR A 208 -25.53 7.75 4.97
C THR A 208 -25.11 7.49 3.54
N LEU A 209 -23.91 6.93 3.33
CA LEU A 209 -23.39 6.63 1.99
C LEU A 209 -24.18 5.52 1.28
N GLU A 210 -24.56 4.46 1.99
CA GLU A 210 -25.35 3.36 1.39
C GLU A 210 -26.81 3.73 1.14
N ASN A 211 -27.38 4.69 1.87
CA ASN A 211 -28.74 5.18 1.61
C ASN A 211 -28.83 6.03 0.33
N LEU A 212 -27.69 6.41 -0.27
CA LEU A 212 -27.62 7.23 -1.47
C LEU A 212 -27.42 6.42 -2.76
N SER A 213 -27.06 5.14 -2.62
CA SER A 213 -26.85 4.21 -3.74
C SER A 213 -28.14 3.49 -4.12
#